data_AF-B7BEV0-F1
#
_entry.id   AF-B7BEV0-F1
#
_cell.length_a   1.000
_cell.length_b   1.000
_cell.length_c   1.000
_cell.angle_alpha   90.00
_cell.angle_beta   90.00
_cell.angle_gamma   90.00
#
_symmetry.space_group_name_H-M   'P 1'
#
loop_
_entity.id
_entity.type
_entity.pdbx_description
1 polymer ?
#
loop_
_entity_poly.entity_id
_entity_poly.type
_entity_poly.pdbx_seq_one_letter_code
_entity_poly.pdbx_strand_id
1 'polypeptide(L)'
;MKMKKRRILITLDLCYGLNVMLYECGLTKQQISIDCPALKGLSLREFCMLTKGKILSAEGMTPNELSFIERLLGEYSLRLGMPDTELEAYLNQYYRENPEEKEFYDLCDRICGITPNMDSANRSETTVEEMPAFDEEKFRQEMDRQLHSNPMNGKRLGDLGWLRYQSVQKAYLCQPWYMRWFCSPKARMKRAIKEAFCIYEIFCLLTTESCIESERKYFENKEKNPLKEH
;
A
#
# COMPACT_ATOMS: atom_id res chain seq x y z
N MET A 1 -20.45 -4.42 36.43
CA MET A 1 -19.06 -4.48 35.94
C MET A 1 -19.10 -4.94 34.48
N LYS A 2 -18.81 -4.05 33.50
CA LYS A 2 -18.60 -4.50 32.12
C LYS A 2 -17.32 -5.34 32.13
N MET A 3 -17.44 -6.65 31.91
CA MET A 3 -16.26 -7.47 31.58
C MET A 3 -15.65 -6.83 30.35
N LYS A 4 -14.38 -6.40 30.43
CA LYS A 4 -13.62 -6.04 29.23
C LYS A 4 -13.60 -7.32 28.38
N LYS A 5 -14.40 -7.36 27.33
CA LYS A 5 -14.40 -8.48 26.38
C LYS A 5 -13.05 -8.42 25.69
N ARG A 6 -12.20 -9.39 25.98
CA ARG A 6 -10.86 -9.49 25.41
C ARG A 6 -11.00 -10.07 24.01
N ARG A 7 -10.32 -9.47 23.03
CA ARG A 7 -10.34 -9.92 21.63
C ARG A 7 -8.99 -10.43 21.22
N ILE A 8 -9.00 -11.49 20.43
CA ILE A 8 -7.91 -11.77 19.50
C ILE A 8 -8.42 -11.68 18.08
N LEU A 9 -7.62 -11.03 17.25
CA LEU A 9 -7.85 -10.98 15.84
C LEU A 9 -7.59 -12.39 15.25
N ILE A 10 -8.66 -13.05 14.81
CA ILE A 10 -8.61 -14.43 14.29
C ILE A 10 -7.82 -14.57 12.98
N THR A 11 -7.51 -13.46 12.31
CA THR A 11 -6.70 -13.43 11.09
C THR A 11 -5.19 -13.45 11.35
N LEU A 12 -4.76 -13.35 12.61
CA LEU A 12 -3.35 -13.43 12.97
C LEU A 12 -2.82 -14.86 12.81
N ASP A 13 -1.51 -14.95 12.53
CA ASP A 13 -0.77 -16.22 12.61
C ASP A 13 -0.98 -16.88 13.97
N LEU A 14 -1.18 -18.20 13.97
CA LEU A 14 -1.51 -18.98 15.16
C LEU A 14 -0.56 -18.68 16.33
N CYS A 15 0.74 -18.70 16.09
CA CYS A 15 1.76 -18.43 17.12
C CYS A 15 1.65 -17.01 17.68
N TYR A 16 1.40 -16.01 16.83
CA TYR A 16 1.25 -14.64 17.27
C TYR A 16 -0.04 -14.46 18.06
N GLY A 17 -1.16 -14.97 17.54
CA GLY A 17 -2.47 -14.93 18.20
C GLY A 17 -2.43 -15.56 19.60
N LEU A 18 -1.87 -16.77 19.74
CA LEU A 18 -1.74 -17.46 21.03
C LEU A 18 -0.84 -16.71 22.03
N ASN A 19 0.25 -16.10 21.57
CA ASN A 19 1.12 -15.30 22.43
C ASN A 19 0.43 -14.03 22.93
N VAL A 20 -0.39 -13.38 22.10
CA VAL A 20 -1.23 -12.24 22.52
C VAL A 20 -2.23 -12.68 23.58
N MET A 21 -2.91 -13.82 23.39
CA MET A 21 -3.86 -14.36 24.39
C MET A 21 -3.21 -14.54 25.76
N LEU A 22 -2.00 -15.11 25.79
CA LEU A 22 -1.27 -15.38 27.03
C LEU A 22 -0.80 -14.10 27.72
N TYR A 23 -0.38 -13.10 26.93
CA TYR A 23 0.01 -11.80 27.47
C TYR A 23 -1.16 -11.12 28.21
N GLU A 24 -2.37 -11.23 27.68
CA GLU A 24 -3.58 -10.69 28.31
C GLU A 24 -4.09 -11.52 29.50
N CYS A 25 -3.77 -12.81 29.57
CA CYS A 25 -4.15 -13.68 30.69
C CYS A 25 -3.25 -13.55 31.92
N GLY A 26 -2.16 -12.77 31.86
CA GLY A 26 -1.30 -12.45 33.01
C GLY A 26 -0.56 -13.65 33.63
N LEU A 27 -0.78 -14.85 33.10
CA LEU A 27 -0.26 -16.13 33.60
C LEU A 27 0.90 -16.57 32.72
N THR A 28 2.12 -16.20 33.15
CA THR A 28 3.44 -16.63 32.64
C THR A 28 3.77 -16.32 31.17
N LYS A 29 4.92 -15.66 30.94
CA LYS A 29 5.58 -15.48 29.62
C LYS A 29 6.13 -16.80 29.06
N GLN A 30 5.34 -17.87 29.05
CA GLN A 30 5.72 -19.06 28.29
C GLN A 30 5.31 -18.81 26.85
N GLN A 31 6.30 -18.48 26.00
CA GLN A 31 6.11 -18.55 24.56
C GLN A 31 5.69 -19.99 24.26
N ILE A 32 4.47 -20.19 23.76
CA ILE A 32 4.10 -21.49 23.20
C ILE A 32 4.94 -21.62 21.92
N SER A 33 6.05 -22.35 21.98
CA SER A 33 6.78 -22.75 20.78
C SER A 33 6.06 -23.95 20.20
N ILE A 34 5.20 -23.71 19.21
CA ILE A 34 4.65 -24.80 18.40
C ILE A 34 5.72 -25.15 17.38
N ASP A 35 6.47 -26.21 17.63
CA ASP A 35 7.50 -26.74 16.73
C ASP A 35 6.91 -27.61 15.60
N CYS A 36 5.62 -27.45 15.30
CA CYS A 36 4.95 -28.13 14.21
C CYS A 36 4.88 -27.21 12.96
N PRO A 37 5.61 -27.52 11.87
CA PRO A 37 5.62 -26.70 10.67
C PRO A 37 4.23 -26.63 10.00
N ALA A 38 3.40 -27.67 10.15
CA ALA A 38 2.03 -27.69 9.63
C ALA A 38 1.08 -26.70 10.34
N LEU A 39 1.40 -26.31 11.59
CA LEU A 39 0.59 -25.38 12.38
C LEU A 39 1.17 -23.94 12.35
N LYS A 40 2.45 -23.76 12.01
CA LYS A 40 3.11 -22.44 11.92
C LYS A 40 2.55 -21.54 10.81
N GLY A 41 2.02 -22.11 9.74
CA GLY A 41 1.46 -21.36 8.60
C GLY A 41 -0.05 -21.14 8.66
N LEU A 42 -0.71 -21.55 9.75
CA LEU A 42 -2.16 -21.39 9.88
C LEU A 42 -2.50 -20.11 10.63
N SER A 43 -3.54 -19.43 10.17
CA SER A 43 -4.20 -18.39 10.95
C SER A 43 -4.95 -18.99 12.14
N LEU A 44 -5.18 -18.18 13.18
CA LEU A 44 -5.97 -18.60 14.34
C LEU A 44 -7.39 -19.05 13.92
N ARG A 45 -7.96 -18.45 12.87
CA ARG A 45 -9.23 -18.85 12.24
C ARG A 45 -9.14 -20.27 11.70
N GLU A 46 -8.13 -20.58 10.89
CA GLU A 46 -7.92 -21.91 10.32
C GLU A 46 -7.66 -22.96 11.41
N PHE A 47 -6.95 -22.59 12.47
CA PHE A 47 -6.73 -23.47 13.62
C PHE A 47 -8.03 -23.80 14.37
N CYS A 48 -8.91 -22.81 14.58
CA CYS A 48 -10.21 -23.04 15.23
C CYS A 48 -11.14 -23.93 14.38
N MET A 49 -10.96 -24.00 13.06
CA MET A 49 -11.70 -24.93 12.20
C MET A 49 -11.19 -26.37 12.29
N LEU A 50 -9.99 -26.61 12.83
CA LEU A 50 -9.44 -27.95 12.96
C LEU A 50 -10.12 -28.73 14.10
N THR A 51 -10.39 -30.01 13.83
CA THR A 51 -10.84 -30.95 14.85
C THR A 51 -9.67 -31.47 15.67
N LYS A 52 -9.90 -31.76 16.96
CA LYS A 52 -8.90 -32.33 17.89
C LYS A 52 -8.10 -33.50 17.30
N GLY A 53 -8.78 -34.42 16.60
CA GLY A 53 -8.15 -35.60 16.00
C GLY A 53 -7.11 -35.27 14.92
N LYS A 54 -7.33 -34.20 14.13
CA LYS A 54 -6.37 -33.74 13.12
C LYS A 54 -5.15 -33.08 13.74
N ILE A 55 -5.34 -32.36 14.84
CA ILE A 55 -4.27 -31.68 15.57
C ILE A 55 -3.38 -32.69 16.29
N LEU A 56 -3.98 -33.70 16.94
CA LEU A 56 -3.24 -34.78 17.60
C LEU A 56 -2.53 -35.72 16.62
N SER A 57 -2.95 -35.74 15.36
CA SER A 57 -2.26 -36.47 14.29
C SER A 57 -1.08 -35.69 13.70
N ALA A 58 -0.94 -34.40 14.00
CA ALA A 58 0.19 -33.60 13.57
C ALA A 58 1.39 -33.87 14.49
N GLU A 59 2.53 -34.19 13.87
CA GLU A 59 3.76 -34.55 14.57
C GLU A 59 4.23 -33.37 15.44
N GLY A 60 4.37 -33.60 16.75
CA GLY A 60 4.92 -32.63 17.71
C GLY A 60 3.94 -31.97 18.69
N MET A 61 2.63 -32.31 18.70
CA MET A 61 1.69 -31.75 19.69
C MET A 61 1.39 -32.73 20.83
N THR A 62 1.64 -32.31 22.07
CA THR A 62 1.27 -33.13 23.24
C THR A 62 -0.19 -32.91 23.66
N PRO A 63 -0.88 -33.93 24.21
CA PRO A 63 -2.24 -33.78 24.72
C PRO A 63 -2.39 -32.71 25.80
N ASN A 64 -1.33 -32.47 26.58
CA ASN A 64 -1.30 -31.46 27.63
C ASN A 64 -1.28 -30.04 27.07
N GLU A 65 -0.48 -29.80 26.02
CA GLU A 65 -0.45 -28.51 25.32
C GLU A 65 -1.78 -28.21 24.63
N LEU A 66 -2.40 -29.23 24.01
CA LEU A 66 -3.70 -29.07 23.40
C LEU A 66 -4.78 -28.70 24.43
N SER A 67 -4.79 -29.37 25.59
CA SER A 67 -5.73 -29.04 26.67
C SER A 67 -5.52 -27.62 27.21
N PHE A 68 -4.27 -27.15 27.24
CA PHE A 68 -3.96 -25.78 27.65
C PHE A 68 -4.48 -24.76 26.63
N ILE A 69 -4.26 -25.00 25.34
CA ILE A 69 -4.77 -24.17 24.25
C ILE A 69 -6.31 -24.16 24.23
N GLU A 70 -6.97 -25.29 24.47
CA GLU A 70 -8.44 -25.35 24.55
C GLU A 70 -9.01 -24.51 25.70
N ARG A 71 -8.35 -24.55 26.86
CA ARG A 71 -8.74 -23.72 28.00
C ARG A 71 -8.57 -22.23 27.66
N LEU A 72 -7.45 -21.88 27.02
CA LEU A 72 -7.15 -20.53 26.59
C LEU A 72 -8.19 -20.02 25.58
N LEU A 73 -8.48 -20.79 24.53
CA LEU A 73 -9.53 -20.47 23.56
C LEU A 73 -10.89 -20.28 24.23
N GLY A 74 -11.21 -21.12 25.22
CA GLY A 74 -12.45 -21.01 26.01
C GLY A 74 -12.61 -19.67 26.74
N GLU A 75 -11.51 -19.06 27.21
CA GLU A 75 -11.55 -17.73 27.85
C GLU A 75 -11.95 -16.62 26.87
N TYR A 76 -11.68 -16.81 25.57
CA TYR A 76 -12.04 -15.90 24.49
C TYR A 76 -13.31 -16.32 23.74
N SER A 77 -14.06 -17.29 24.28
CA SER A 77 -15.27 -17.88 23.68
C SER A 77 -15.03 -18.59 22.35
N LEU A 78 -13.80 -19.05 22.09
CA LEU A 78 -13.41 -19.82 20.90
C LEU A 78 -13.34 -21.31 21.22
N ARG A 79 -13.61 -22.16 20.22
CA ARG A 79 -13.55 -23.62 20.33
C ARG A 79 -12.92 -24.24 19.09
N LEU A 80 -12.36 -25.44 19.24
CA LEU A 80 -11.87 -26.24 18.12
C LEU A 80 -13.05 -26.89 17.37
N GLY A 81 -12.96 -26.94 16.05
CA GLY A 81 -14.00 -27.46 15.16
C GLY A 81 -15.16 -26.49 14.91
N MET A 82 -14.96 -25.18 15.11
CA MET A 82 -15.98 -24.19 14.75
C MET A 82 -16.08 -24.06 13.22
N PRO A 83 -17.28 -24.04 12.64
CA PRO A 83 -17.45 -23.76 11.22
C PRO A 83 -17.10 -22.30 10.92
N ASP A 84 -16.69 -22.04 9.68
CA ASP A 84 -16.29 -20.70 9.24
C ASP A 84 -17.38 -19.63 9.48
N THR A 85 -18.65 -20.02 9.35
CA THR A 85 -19.80 -19.15 9.61
C THR A 85 -19.93 -18.72 11.08
N GLU A 86 -19.54 -19.58 12.04
CA GLU A 86 -19.57 -19.25 13.48
C GLU A 86 -18.44 -18.27 13.83
N LEU A 87 -17.25 -18.46 13.24
CA LEU A 87 -16.11 -17.55 13.37
C LEU A 87 -16.41 -16.17 12.76
N GLU A 88 -17.06 -16.15 11.60
CA GLU A 88 -17.49 -14.91 10.95
C GLU A 88 -18.56 -14.19 11.77
N ALA A 89 -19.52 -14.92 12.34
CA ALA A 89 -20.52 -14.35 13.24
C ALA A 89 -19.89 -13.76 14.52
N TYR A 90 -18.88 -14.42 15.10
CA TYR A 90 -18.12 -13.90 16.24
C TYR A 90 -17.44 -12.57 15.91
N LEU A 91 -16.73 -12.50 14.78
CA LEU A 91 -16.03 -11.29 14.35
C LEU A 91 -17.01 -10.14 14.06
N ASN A 92 -18.12 -10.44 13.39
CA ASN A 92 -19.16 -9.47 13.11
C ASN A 92 -19.83 -8.92 14.38
N GLN A 93 -20.11 -9.79 15.35
CA GLN A 93 -20.67 -9.37 16.64
C GLN A 93 -19.67 -8.50 17.41
N TYR A 94 -18.38 -8.83 17.37
CA TYR A 94 -17.35 -8.01 18.00
C TYR A 94 -17.29 -6.59 17.41
N TYR A 95 -17.30 -6.47 16.08
CA TYR A 95 -17.24 -5.17 15.42
C TYR A 95 -18.50 -4.32 15.61
N ARG A 96 -19.66 -4.96 15.78
CA ARG A 96 -20.87 -4.23 16.19
C ARG A 96 -20.74 -3.59 17.57
N GLU A 97 -20.00 -4.24 18.46
CA GLU A 97 -19.77 -3.74 19.82
C GLU A 97 -18.62 -2.73 19.89
N ASN A 98 -17.67 -2.76 18.95
CA ASN A 98 -16.49 -1.89 18.90
C ASN A 98 -16.29 -1.29 17.50
N PRO A 99 -17.10 -0.28 17.11
CA PRO A 99 -17.04 0.31 15.77
C PRO A 99 -15.74 1.06 15.49
N GLU A 100 -15.16 1.74 16.48
CA GLU A 100 -13.91 2.51 16.34
C GLU A 100 -12.73 1.61 15.95
N GLU A 101 -12.66 0.41 16.52
CA GLU A 101 -11.64 -0.57 16.15
C GLU A 101 -11.84 -1.08 14.73
N LYS A 102 -13.09 -1.30 14.30
CA LYS A 102 -13.37 -1.70 12.92
C LYS A 102 -12.86 -0.65 11.94
N GLU A 103 -13.13 0.63 12.20
CA GLU A 103 -12.64 1.73 11.36
C GLU A 103 -11.12 1.78 11.29
N PHE A 104 -10.42 1.49 12.39
CA PHE A 104 -8.96 1.39 12.42
C PHE A 104 -8.45 0.27 11.51
N TYR A 105 -9.01 -0.94 11.61
CA TYR A 105 -8.59 -2.07 10.77
C TYR A 105 -8.99 -1.87 9.30
N ASP A 106 -10.18 -1.34 9.02
CA ASP A 106 -10.62 -1.00 7.66
C ASP A 106 -9.72 0.08 7.03
N LEU A 107 -9.17 1.00 7.83
CA LEU A 107 -8.18 1.98 7.39
C LEU A 107 -6.84 1.33 7.10
N CYS A 108 -6.35 0.44 7.98
CA CYS A 108 -5.13 -0.32 7.74
C CYS A 108 -5.22 -1.15 6.46
N ASP A 109 -6.33 -1.86 6.25
CA ASP A 109 -6.58 -2.64 5.04
C ASP A 109 -6.57 -1.76 3.78
N ARG A 110 -7.15 -0.55 3.87
CA ARG A 110 -7.12 0.43 2.78
C ARG A 110 -5.71 0.96 2.48
N ILE A 111 -4.91 1.22 3.52
CA ILE A 111 -3.53 1.69 3.38
C ILE A 111 -2.66 0.58 2.77
N CYS A 112 -2.88 -0.67 3.17
CA CYS A 112 -2.17 -1.84 2.67
C CYS A 112 -2.71 -2.38 1.34
N GLY A 113 -3.74 -1.75 0.74
CA GLY A 113 -4.35 -2.21 -0.51
C GLY A 113 -5.07 -3.56 -0.40
N ILE A 114 -5.34 -4.06 0.81
CA ILE A 114 -6.03 -5.32 1.05
C ILE A 114 -7.53 -5.07 0.86
N THR A 115 -8.05 -5.41 -0.31
CA THR A 115 -9.50 -5.42 -0.54
C THR A 115 -10.11 -6.63 0.16
N PRO A 116 -11.15 -6.49 0.99
CA PRO A 116 -11.83 -7.63 1.59
C PRO A 116 -12.57 -8.39 0.50
N ASN A 117 -11.97 -9.51 0.06
CA ASN A 117 -12.50 -10.62 -0.73
C ASN A 117 -13.79 -10.38 -1.57
N MET A 118 -13.62 -10.36 -2.89
CA MET A 118 -14.34 -11.32 -3.74
C MET A 118 -13.44 -12.56 -3.87
N ASP A 119 -13.93 -13.68 -3.34
CA ASP A 119 -13.58 -15.07 -3.64
C ASP A 119 -12.12 -15.55 -3.51
N SER A 120 -11.93 -16.39 -2.49
CA SER A 120 -10.74 -17.15 -2.13
C SER A 120 -10.41 -18.29 -3.13
N ALA A 121 -10.25 -17.99 -4.41
CA ALA A 121 -9.90 -19.00 -5.42
C ALA A 121 -8.52 -18.80 -6.09
N ASN A 122 -7.90 -17.62 -5.97
CA ASN A 122 -6.59 -17.37 -6.56
C ASN A 122 -5.60 -16.85 -5.52
N ARG A 123 -5.07 -17.76 -4.68
CA ARG A 123 -3.75 -17.54 -4.09
C ARG A 123 -2.73 -17.68 -5.22
N SER A 124 -2.55 -16.63 -6.01
CA SER A 124 -1.29 -16.43 -6.70
C SER A 124 -0.29 -15.99 -5.63
N GLU A 125 0.80 -16.75 -5.48
CA GLU A 125 2.04 -16.29 -4.87
C GLU A 125 2.52 -15.05 -5.65
N THR A 126 1.95 -13.89 -5.33
CA THR A 126 2.48 -12.62 -5.79
C THR A 126 3.16 -12.02 -4.59
N THR A 127 4.48 -12.05 -4.63
CA THR A 127 5.41 -11.23 -3.86
C THR A 127 4.75 -9.98 -3.32
N VAL A 128 4.84 -9.78 -2.01
CA VAL A 128 4.58 -8.50 -1.35
C VAL A 128 5.60 -7.52 -1.95
N GLU A 129 5.29 -6.93 -3.09
CA GLU A 129 5.93 -5.70 -3.52
C GLU A 129 5.42 -4.64 -2.54
N GLU A 130 6.29 -4.22 -1.62
CA GLU A 130 6.07 -3.03 -0.80
C GLU A 130 5.53 -1.94 -1.73
N MET A 131 4.26 -1.55 -1.57
CA MET A 131 3.76 -0.38 -2.29
C MET A 131 4.67 0.79 -1.90
N PRO A 132 5.45 1.35 -2.83
CA PRO A 132 6.38 2.40 -2.50
C PRO A 132 5.59 3.59 -1.96
N ALA A 133 6.06 4.20 -0.86
CA ALA A 133 5.42 5.37 -0.27
C ALA A 133 5.24 6.55 -1.26
N PHE A 134 5.97 6.52 -2.37
CA PHE A 134 5.81 7.39 -3.52
C PHE A 134 5.53 6.58 -4.79
N ASP A 135 4.33 6.77 -5.36
CA ASP A 135 3.94 6.25 -6.66
C ASP A 135 4.53 7.12 -7.78
N GLU A 136 5.77 6.79 -8.17
CA GLU A 136 6.55 7.53 -9.17
C GLU A 136 5.90 7.49 -10.55
N GLU A 137 5.26 6.39 -10.94
CA GLU A 137 4.61 6.27 -12.25
C GLU A 137 3.41 7.21 -12.37
N LYS A 138 2.57 7.26 -11.34
CA LYS A 138 1.43 8.17 -11.30
C LYS A 138 1.87 9.63 -11.23
N PHE A 139 2.91 9.94 -10.46
CA PHE A 139 3.47 11.29 -10.40
C PHE A 139 4.03 11.73 -11.76
N ARG A 140 4.76 10.85 -12.45
CA ARG A 140 5.25 11.08 -13.81
C ARG A 140 4.13 11.38 -14.79
N GLN A 141 3.06 10.60 -14.75
CA GLN A 141 1.89 10.81 -15.63
C GLN A 141 1.20 12.15 -15.37
N GLU A 142 1.06 12.54 -14.10
CA GLU A 142 0.43 13.82 -13.75
C GLU A 142 1.33 15.02 -14.12
N MET A 143 2.64 14.91 -13.91
CA MET A 143 3.62 15.91 -14.35
C MET A 143 3.65 16.06 -15.86
N ASP A 144 3.64 14.94 -16.59
CA ASP A 144 3.60 14.93 -18.05
C ASP A 144 2.32 15.61 -18.58
N ARG A 145 1.18 15.32 -17.95
CA ARG A 145 -0.11 15.96 -18.26
C ARG A 145 -0.07 17.48 -18.05
N GLN A 146 0.57 17.95 -16.98
CA GLN A 146 0.68 19.38 -16.69
C GLN A 146 1.64 20.09 -17.65
N LEU A 147 2.80 19.49 -17.92
CA LEU A 147 3.80 20.03 -18.85
C LEU A 147 3.28 20.07 -20.29
N HIS A 148 2.55 19.05 -20.72
CA HIS A 148 1.98 18.96 -22.06
C HIS A 148 0.55 19.52 -22.18
N SER A 149 0.01 20.10 -21.11
CA SER A 149 -1.30 20.73 -21.12
C SER A 149 -1.40 21.80 -22.22
N ASN A 150 -2.59 21.93 -22.82
CA ASN A 150 -2.82 22.90 -23.87
C ASN A 150 -2.58 24.32 -23.32
N PRO A 151 -1.58 25.07 -23.84
CA PRO A 151 -1.21 26.38 -23.32
C PRO A 151 -2.32 27.44 -23.53
N MET A 152 -3.35 27.12 -24.30
CA MET A 152 -4.48 28.00 -24.64
C MET A 152 -5.78 27.64 -23.92
N ASN A 153 -5.75 26.80 -22.87
CA ASN A 153 -6.95 26.38 -22.12
C ASN A 153 -7.56 27.49 -21.22
N GLY A 154 -7.22 28.77 -21.46
CA GLY A 154 -7.69 29.93 -20.70
C GLY A 154 -7.47 31.26 -21.45
N LYS A 155 -7.89 32.39 -20.86
CA LYS A 155 -7.73 33.75 -21.45
C LYS A 155 -6.28 34.30 -21.43
N ARG A 156 -5.34 33.62 -20.74
CA ARG A 156 -3.92 34.02 -20.62
C ARG A 156 -3.02 32.81 -20.84
N LEU A 157 -1.89 33.03 -21.54
CA LEU A 157 -0.82 32.04 -21.66
C LEU A 157 -0.23 31.78 -20.26
N GLY A 158 -0.21 30.51 -19.83
CA GLY A 158 0.53 30.12 -18.63
C GLY A 158 2.05 30.26 -18.84
N ASP A 159 2.83 30.22 -17.77
CA ASP A 159 4.28 30.48 -17.81
C ASP A 159 5.02 29.54 -18.79
N LEU A 160 4.62 28.27 -18.87
CA LEU A 160 5.15 27.31 -19.84
C LEU A 160 4.74 27.62 -21.29
N GLY A 161 3.53 28.13 -21.48
CA GLY A 161 3.07 28.60 -22.79
C GLY A 161 3.83 29.86 -23.24
N TRP A 162 4.12 30.76 -22.30
CA TRP A 162 4.93 31.95 -22.53
C TRP A 162 6.38 31.61 -22.86
N LEU A 163 6.98 30.67 -22.12
CA LEU A 163 8.33 30.16 -22.38
C LEU A 163 8.44 29.52 -23.77
N ARG A 164 7.44 28.72 -24.17
CA ARG A 164 7.37 28.13 -25.52
C ARG A 164 7.27 29.22 -26.59
N TYR A 165 6.43 30.23 -26.40
CA TYR A 165 6.31 31.36 -27.32
C TYR A 165 7.64 32.12 -27.49
N GLN A 166 8.30 32.47 -26.38
CA GLN A 166 9.59 33.17 -26.42
C GLN A 166 10.70 32.34 -27.08
N SER A 167 10.73 31.03 -26.82
CA SER A 167 11.69 30.10 -27.43
C SER A 167 11.51 30.03 -28.95
N VAL A 168 10.26 29.93 -29.43
CA VAL A 168 9.95 29.97 -30.87
C VAL A 168 10.33 31.31 -31.49
N GLN A 169 10.02 32.42 -30.82
CA GLN A 169 10.36 33.76 -31.29
C GLN A 169 11.88 33.93 -31.43
N LYS A 170 12.65 33.52 -30.43
CA LYS A 170 14.13 33.54 -30.47
C LYS A 170 14.66 32.62 -31.56
N ALA A 171 14.17 31.37 -31.66
CA ALA A 171 14.60 30.44 -32.70
C ALA A 171 14.35 30.99 -34.11
N TYR A 172 13.21 31.66 -34.33
CA TYR A 172 12.88 32.30 -35.60
C TYR A 172 13.78 33.48 -35.94
N LEU A 173 14.11 34.32 -34.94
CA LEU A 173 14.98 35.49 -35.09
C LEU A 173 16.47 35.14 -35.20
N CYS A 174 16.90 33.98 -34.68
CA CYS A 174 18.28 33.53 -34.69
C CYS A 174 18.63 32.62 -35.88
N GLN A 175 17.69 32.39 -36.81
CA GLN A 175 17.96 31.52 -37.96
C GLN A 175 19.15 32.01 -38.79
N PRO A 176 19.96 31.12 -39.37
CA PRO A 176 21.07 31.49 -40.23
C PRO A 176 20.63 32.38 -41.39
N TRP A 177 21.51 33.29 -41.84
CA TRP A 177 21.19 34.25 -42.89
C TRP A 177 20.65 33.57 -44.17
N TYR A 178 21.23 32.45 -44.59
CA TYR A 178 20.80 31.75 -45.82
C TYR A 178 19.37 31.22 -45.71
N MET A 179 18.93 30.76 -44.54
CA MET A 179 17.54 30.36 -44.31
C MET A 179 16.59 31.56 -44.43
N ARG A 180 17.01 32.76 -44.03
CA ARG A 180 16.19 33.97 -44.14
C ARG A 180 16.01 34.41 -45.58
N TRP A 181 17.00 34.17 -46.43
CA TRP A 181 17.03 34.55 -47.84
C TRP A 181 16.33 33.53 -48.75
N PHE A 182 16.50 32.23 -48.49
CA PHE A 182 16.04 31.18 -49.42
C PHE A 182 14.78 30.45 -48.96
N CYS A 183 14.34 30.58 -47.70
CA CYS A 183 13.14 29.91 -47.21
C CYS A 183 11.98 30.87 -46.98
N SER A 184 10.77 30.42 -47.32
CA SER A 184 9.55 31.17 -47.06
C SER A 184 9.32 31.36 -45.55
N PRO A 185 8.60 32.43 -45.13
CA PRO A 185 8.28 32.66 -43.72
C PRO A 185 7.61 31.46 -43.04
N LYS A 186 6.77 30.72 -43.78
CA LYS A 186 6.10 29.52 -43.29
C LYS A 186 7.08 28.37 -43.00
N ALA A 187 8.05 28.14 -43.89
CA ALA A 187 9.07 27.11 -43.68
C ALA A 187 10.00 27.47 -42.51
N ARG A 188 10.36 28.76 -42.42
CA ARG A 188 11.13 29.32 -41.30
C ARG A 188 10.41 29.16 -39.97
N MET A 189 9.11 29.44 -39.91
CA MET A 189 8.31 29.27 -38.71
C MET A 189 8.22 27.79 -38.28
N LYS A 190 7.94 26.88 -39.22
CA LYS A 190 7.92 25.44 -38.93
C LYS A 190 9.24 24.94 -38.33
N ARG A 191 10.37 25.40 -38.87
CA ARG A 191 11.69 25.06 -38.34
C ARG A 191 11.91 25.62 -36.93
N ALA A 192 11.57 26.89 -36.69
CA ALA A 192 11.68 27.51 -35.38
C ALA A 192 10.83 26.79 -34.32
N ILE A 193 9.62 26.37 -34.68
CA ILE A 193 8.75 25.57 -33.81
C ILE A 193 9.42 24.23 -33.48
N LYS A 194 9.97 23.53 -34.48
CA LYS A 194 10.63 22.24 -34.26
C LYS A 194 11.87 22.35 -33.36
N GLU A 195 12.72 23.35 -33.60
CA GLU A 195 13.92 23.59 -32.78
C GLU A 195 13.55 23.98 -31.34
N ALA A 196 12.56 24.86 -31.15
CA ALA A 196 12.07 25.23 -29.83
C ALA A 196 11.40 24.06 -29.10
N PHE A 197 10.69 23.19 -29.82
CA PHE A 197 10.06 22.00 -29.27
C PHE A 197 11.11 21.03 -28.70
N CYS A 198 12.20 20.75 -29.43
CA CYS A 198 13.26 19.88 -28.93
C CYS A 198 13.91 20.42 -27.64
N ILE A 199 14.14 21.73 -27.55
CA ILE A 199 14.68 22.36 -26.34
C ILE A 199 13.68 22.25 -25.18
N TYR A 200 12.40 22.46 -25.47
CA TYR A 200 11.32 22.36 -24.49
C TYR A 200 11.17 20.94 -23.93
N GLU A 201 11.21 19.92 -24.78
CA GLU A 201 11.18 18.50 -24.39
C GLU A 201 12.34 18.15 -23.45
N ILE A 202 13.57 18.59 -23.78
CA ILE A 202 14.74 18.36 -22.92
C ILE A 202 14.55 19.05 -21.56
N PHE A 203 14.05 20.30 -21.56
CA PHE A 203 13.75 21.01 -20.32
C PHE A 203 12.70 20.28 -19.48
N CYS A 204 11.63 19.78 -20.09
CA CYS A 204 10.59 19.01 -19.42
C CYS A 204 11.17 17.73 -18.79
N LEU A 205 11.98 16.97 -19.52
CA LEU A 205 12.63 15.77 -19.00
C LEU A 205 13.51 16.06 -17.78
N LEU A 206 14.39 17.06 -17.89
CA LEU A 206 15.30 17.44 -16.79
C LEU A 206 14.54 17.95 -15.56
N THR A 207 13.48 18.73 -15.78
CA THR A 207 12.65 19.26 -14.68
C THR A 207 11.91 18.13 -13.99
N THR A 208 11.33 17.20 -14.76
CA THR A 208 10.66 16.02 -14.20
C THR A 208 11.62 15.16 -13.39
N GLU A 209 12.83 14.89 -13.88
CA GLU A 209 13.84 14.14 -13.13
C GLU A 209 14.22 14.84 -11.81
N SER A 210 14.48 16.15 -11.85
CA SER A 210 14.84 16.92 -10.65
C SER A 210 13.69 16.98 -9.62
N CYS A 211 12.44 17.11 -10.08
CA CYS A 211 11.27 17.08 -9.20
C CYS A 211 11.07 15.70 -8.57
N ILE A 212 11.19 14.62 -9.34
CA ILE A 212 11.10 13.24 -8.82
C ILE A 212 12.18 12.99 -7.77
N GLU A 213 13.43 13.38 -8.03
CA GLU A 213 14.52 13.20 -7.07
C GLU A 213 14.27 13.97 -5.77
N SER A 214 13.73 15.19 -5.87
CA SER A 214 13.38 16.02 -4.72
C SER A 214 12.24 15.42 -3.89
N GLU A 215 11.17 14.98 -4.54
CA GLU A 215 10.03 14.32 -3.89
C GLU A 215 10.44 12.99 -3.26
N ARG A 216 11.17 12.14 -4.00
CA ARG A 216 11.71 10.87 -3.48
C ARG A 216 12.52 11.12 -2.21
N LYS A 217 13.44 12.09 -2.24
CA LYS A 217 14.25 12.47 -1.08
C LYS A 217 13.41 12.99 0.09
N TYR A 218 12.32 13.72 -0.18
CA TYR A 218 11.40 14.20 0.85
C TYR A 218 10.69 13.02 1.54
N PHE A 219 10.11 12.09 0.77
CA PHE A 219 9.42 10.92 1.31
C PHE A 219 10.36 9.96 2.05
N GLU A 220 11.54 9.66 1.49
CA GLU A 220 12.56 8.84 2.17
C GLU A 220 13.01 9.45 3.51
N ASN A 221 13.12 10.77 3.60
CA ASN A 221 13.48 11.45 4.85
C ASN A 221 12.34 11.42 5.87
N LYS A 222 11.08 11.47 5.41
CA LYS A 222 9.88 11.39 6.25
C LYS A 222 9.73 10.01 6.88
N GLU A 223 9.98 8.94 6.14
CA GLU A 223 10.00 7.56 6.67
C GLU A 223 11.12 7.37 7.71
N LYS A 224 12.30 7.96 7.48
CA LYS A 224 13.45 7.85 8.40
C LYS A 224 13.28 8.64 9.70
N ASN A 225 12.43 9.67 9.75
CA ASN A 225 12.23 10.53 10.93
C ASN A 225 10.75 10.90 11.14
N PRO A 226 9.87 9.96 11.53
CA PRO A 226 8.45 10.24 11.75
C PRO A 226 8.15 11.18 12.94
N LEU A 227 9.14 11.49 13.80
CA LEU A 227 8.98 12.21 15.07
C LEU A 227 9.40 13.70 15.04
N LYS A 228 9.70 14.30 13.89
CA LYS A 228 10.21 15.70 13.81
C LYS A 228 9.16 16.78 13.55
N GLU A 229 7.89 16.43 13.38
CA GLU A 229 6.80 17.40 13.20
C GLU A 229 5.82 17.34 14.38
N HIS A 230 6.26 17.80 15.55
CA HIS A 230 5.40 18.22 16.66
C HIS A 230 5.89 19.55 17.22
#